data_AF-A0AB36ZZ90-F1
#
_entry.id   AF-A0AB36ZZ90-F1
#
_cell.length_a   1.000
_cell.length_b   1.000
_cell.length_c   1.000
_cell.angle_alpha   90.00
_cell.angle_beta   90.00
_cell.angle_gamma   90.00
#
_symmetry.space_group_name_H-M   'P 1'
#
loop_
_entity.id
_entity.type
_entity.pdbx_description
1 polymer ?
#
loop_
_entity_poly.entity_id
_entity_poly.type
_entity_poly.pdbx_seq_one_letter_code
_entity_poly.pdbx_strand_id
1 'polypeptide(L)' 'MSSPSLRVLEKDLGVNKTTLHNWKKTRPKLYAFIIESYKRKEFLDKNLELMINQKDFLEKEINAIKDNL' A
#
# COMPACT_ATOMS: atom_id res chain seq x y z
N MET A 1 -2.54 29.01 5.38
CA MET A 1 -1.20 28.48 5.07
C MET A 1 -0.88 28.85 3.63
N SER A 2 0.19 29.60 3.37
CA SER A 2 0.62 29.92 2.01
C SER A 2 1.11 28.66 1.31
N SER A 3 0.66 28.41 0.08
CA SER A 3 1.18 27.27 -0.69
C SER A 3 2.72 27.34 -0.80
N PRO A 4 3.43 26.21 -0.67
CA PRO A 4 4.89 26.20 -0.78
C PRO A 4 5.32 26.80 -2.12
N SER A 5 6.40 27.60 -2.10
CA SER A 5 6.95 28.12 -3.35
C SER A 5 7.40 26.96 -4.26
N LEU A 6 7.32 27.16 -5.58
CA LEU A 6 7.72 26.14 -6.54
C LEU A 6 9.17 25.67 -6.31
N ARG A 7 10.04 26.60 -5.89
CA ARG A 7 11.48 26.36 -5.65
C ARG A 7 11.74 25.46 -4.44
N VAL A 8 10.90 25.56 -3.40
CA VAL A 8 10.97 24.66 -2.25
C VAL A 8 10.55 23.25 -2.68
N LEU A 9 9.48 23.14 -3.46
CA LEU A 9 9.04 21.84 -4.00
C LEU A 9 10.07 21.20 -4.93
N GLU A 10 10.77 21.97 -5.76
CA GLU A 10 11.85 21.45 -6.62
C GLU A 10 12.96 20.81 -5.79
N LYS A 11 13.39 21.51 -4.73
CA LYS A 11 14.45 21.05 -3.84
C LYS A 11 14.02 19.81 -3.05
N ASP A 12 12.85 19.88 -2.41
CA ASP A 12 12.38 18.82 -1.50
C ASP A 12 12.07 17.53 -2.25
N LEU A 13 11.57 17.62 -3.48
CA LEU A 13 11.22 16.47 -4.31
C LEU A 13 12.36 16.04 -5.24
N GLY A 14 13.46 16.80 -5.32
CA GLY A 14 14.59 16.51 -6.22
C GLY A 14 14.20 16.54 -7.71
N VAL A 15 13.26 17.41 -8.09
CA VAL A 15 12.76 17.50 -9.47
C VAL A 15 12.84 18.93 -10.00
N ASN A 16 12.92 19.08 -11.32
CA ASN A 16 12.96 20.40 -11.95
C ASN A 16 11.56 21.01 -12.18
N LYS A 17 11.53 22.30 -12.50
CA LYS A 17 10.33 23.10 -12.80
C LYS A 17 9.42 22.48 -13.84
N THR A 18 9.99 21.95 -14.91
CA THR A 18 9.23 21.33 -16.02
C THR A 18 8.50 20.08 -15.52
N THR A 19 9.17 19.25 -14.73
CA THR A 19 8.56 18.09 -14.07
C THR A 19 7.42 18.51 -13.15
N LEU A 20 7.61 19.53 -12.31
CA LEU A 20 6.53 20.04 -11.44
C LEU A 20 5.32 20.55 -12.23
N HIS A 21 5.56 21.24 -13.34
CA HIS A 21 4.50 21.74 -14.22
C HIS A 21 3.70 20.60 -14.83
N ASN A 22 4.38 19.60 -15.40
CA ASN A 22 3.76 18.41 -15.98
C ASN A 22 2.98 17.62 -14.93
N TRP A 23 3.56 17.48 -13.74
CA TRP A 23 2.91 16.84 -12.61
C TRP A 23 1.66 17.58 -12.16
N LYS A 24 1.57 18.91 -12.25
CA LYS A 24 0.35 19.63 -11.84
C LYS A 24 -0.90 19.08 -12.54
N LYS A 25 -0.79 18.71 -13.83
CA LYS A 25 -1.89 18.13 -14.62
C LYS A 25 -2.17 16.67 -14.28
N THR A 26 -1.14 15.88 -13.95
CA THR A 26 -1.26 14.43 -13.69
C THR A 26 -1.35 14.08 -12.20
N ARG A 27 -1.09 15.04 -11.30
CA ARG A 27 -1.01 14.86 -9.84
C ARG A 27 -2.27 14.22 -9.26
N PRO A 28 -3.50 14.60 -9.65
CA PRO A 28 -4.69 13.93 -9.12
C PRO A 28 -4.73 12.45 -9.49
N LYS A 29 -4.37 12.10 -10.73
CA LYS A 29 -4.34 10.71 -11.21
C LYS A 29 -3.23 9.91 -10.53
N LEU A 30 -2.04 10.50 -10.39
CA LEU A 30 -0.91 9.88 -9.69
C LEU A 30 -1.24 9.66 -8.21
N TYR A 31 -1.83 10.65 -7.54
CA TYR A 31 -2.26 10.54 -6.14
C TYR A 31 -3.27 9.41 -5.96
N ALA A 32 -4.32 9.36 -6.79
CA ALA A 32 -5.32 8.28 -6.75
C ALA A 32 -4.68 6.90 -6.95
N PHE A 33 -3.77 6.77 -7.93
CA PHE A 33 -3.04 5.53 -8.17
C PHE A 33 -2.21 5.08 -6.96
N ILE A 34 -1.49 6.00 -6.31
CA ILE A 34 -0.67 5.71 -5.14
C ILE A 34 -1.55 5.24 -3.98
N ILE A 35 -2.61 5.99 -3.64
CA ILE A 35 -3.53 5.61 -2.56
C ILE A 35 -4.15 4.24 -2.83
N GLU A 36 -4.59 3.97 -4.06
CA GLU A 36 -5.16 2.69 -4.42
C GLU A 36 -4.14 1.55 -4.31
N SER A 37 -2.88 1.80 -4.63
CA SER A 37 -1.82 0.80 -4.46
C SER A 37 -1.59 0.40 -3.00
N TYR A 38 -1.65 1.36 -2.07
CA TYR A 38 -1.56 1.08 -0.64
C TYR A 38 -2.76 0.29 -0.13
N LYS A 39 -3.99 0.66 -0.54
CA LYS A 39 -5.21 -0.09 -0.20
C LYS A 39 -5.14 -1.54 -0.66
N ARG A 40 -4.67 -1.78 -1.88
CA ARG A 40 -4.49 -3.14 -2.41
C ARG A 40 -3.48 -3.94 -1.59
N LYS A 41 -2.39 -3.32 -1.15
CA LYS A 41 -1.41 -3.96 -0.28
C LYS A 41 -2.03 -4.35 1.06
N GLU A 42 -2.74 -3.43 1.71
CA GLU A 42 -3.43 -3.72 2.99
C GLU A 42 -4.45 -4.87 2.86
N PHE A 43 -5.18 -4.92 1.74
CA PHE A 43 -6.11 -6.01 1.48
C PHE A 43 -5.40 -7.35 1.27
N LEU A 44 -4.27 -7.35 0.56
CA LEU A 44 -3.45 -8.54 0.37
C LEU A 44 -2.90 -9.06 1.70
N ASP A 45 -2.40 -8.17 2.55
CA ASP A 45 -1.86 -8.51 3.86
C ASP A 45 -2.95 -9.14 4.76
N LYS A 46 -4.17 -8.58 4.76
CA LYS A 46 -5.33 -9.14 5.48
C LYS A 46 -5.73 -10.53 4.97
N ASN A 47 -5.74 -10.72 3.65
CA ASN A 47 -6.08 -12.02 3.07
C ASN A 47 -5.03 -13.08 3.44
N LEU A 48 -3.75 -12.71 3.44
CA LEU A 48 -2.68 -13.60 3.84
C LEU A 48 -2.82 -14.02 5.30
N GLU A 49 -3.11 -13.07 6.20
CA GLU A 49 -3.37 -13.36 7.61
C GLU A 49 -4.54 -14.33 7.80
N LEU A 50 -5.64 -14.13 7.06
CA LEU A 50 -6.78 -15.04 7.08
C LEU A 50 -6.38 -16.46 6.66
N MET A 51 -5.59 -16.59 5.59
CA MET A 51 -5.12 -17.89 5.11
C MET A 51 -4.20 -18.59 6.12
N ILE A 52 -3.32 -17.85 6.80
CA ILE A 52 -2.48 -18.39 7.87
C ILE A 52 -3.35 -18.92 9.01
N ASN A 53 -4.33 -18.13 9.46
CA ASN A 53 -5.23 -18.55 10.54
C ASN A 53 -6.04 -19.79 10.18
N GLN A 54 -6.51 -19.90 8.92
CA GLN A 54 -7.21 -21.09 8.42
C GLN A 54 -6.29 -22.31 8.39
N LYS A 55 -5.05 -22.15 7.95
CA LYS A 55 -4.05 -23.21 7.95
C LYS A 55 -3.80 -23.71 9.38
N ASP A 56 -3.55 -22.81 10.33
CA ASP A 56 -3.25 -23.14 11.72
C ASP A 56 -4.43 -23.87 12.39
N PHE A 57 -5.67 -23.49 12.05
CA PHE A 57 -6.87 -24.17 12.50
C PHE A 57 -6.91 -25.62 11.98
N LEU A 58 -6.71 -25.82 10.68
CA LEU A 58 -6.70 -27.15 10.07
C LEU A 58 -5.58 -28.03 10.61
N GLU A 59 -4.39 -27.48 10.86
CA GLU A 59 -3.28 -28.22 11.45
C GLU A 59 -3.62 -28.71 12.87
N LYS A 60 -4.29 -27.88 13.68
CA LYS A 60 -4.78 -28.28 15.01
C LYS A 60 -5.81 -29.40 14.92
N GLU A 61 -6.77 -29.33 14.00
CA GLU A 61 -7.76 -30.38 13.81
C GLU A 61 -7.10 -31.70 13.36
N ILE A 62 -6.18 -31.64 12.40
CA ILE A 62 -5.45 -32.82 11.93
C ILE A 62 -4.67 -33.47 13.07
N ASN A 63 -3.99 -32.68 13.89
CA ASN A 63 -3.23 -33.21 15.03
C ASN A 63 -4.16 -33.81 16.08
N ALA A 64 -5.28 -33.16 16.40
CA ALA A 64 -6.27 -33.71 17.32
C ALA A 64 -6.84 -35.06 16.82
N ILE A 65 -7.07 -35.21 15.51
CA ILE A 65 -7.51 -36.49 14.95
C ILE A 65 -6.41 -37.56 15.07
N LYS A 66 -5.16 -37.21 14.76
CA LYS A 66 -4.02 -38.13 14.88
C LYS A 66 -3.78 -38.60 16.32
N ASP A 67 -3.96 -37.72 17.30
CA ASP A 67 -3.79 -38.05 18.71
C ASP A 67 -4.91 -38.96 19.26
N ASN A 68 -6.06 -39.02 18.56
CA ASN A 68 -7.21 -39.86 18.91
C ASN A 68 -7.29 -41.18 18.12
N LEU A 69 -6.31 -41.46 17.23
CA LEU A 69 -6.19 -42.69 16.44
C LEU A 69 -5.05 -43.57 16.95
#